data_AF-A0A822B748-F1
#
_entry.id   AF-A0A822B748-F1
#
_cell.length_a   1.000
_cell.length_b   1.000
_cell.length_c   1.000
_cell.angle_alpha   90.00
_cell.angle_beta   90.00
_cell.angle_gamma   90.00
#
_symmetry.space_group_name_H-M   'P 1'
#
loop_
_entity.id
_entity.type
_entity.pdbx_description
1 polymer ?
#
loop_
_entity_poly.entity_id
_entity_poly.type
_entity_poly.pdbx_seq_one_letter_code
_entity_poly.pdbx_strand_id
1 'polypeptide(L)'
;RIQNERWYMQYLAHSKDFRKRLEMNTEKRLYHGCPEQAANAIIADCFNRSYAGVNGTVYGVGVYFSSDATYSHGYTKPNASGERCMFLSRVLVGKTTKGNSTMRTRPLGFDSTTDEKHIFVTYHD
;
A
#
# COMPACT_ATOMS: atom_id res chain seq x y z
N ARG A 1 3.20 -8.14 -15.68
CA ARG A 1 3.75 -8.69 -14.42
C ARG A 1 5.04 -7.95 -14.11
N ILE A 2 5.17 -7.36 -12.93
CA ILE A 2 6.39 -6.67 -12.50
C ILE A 2 7.35 -7.70 -11.90
N GLN A 3 8.63 -7.62 -12.24
CA GLN A 3 9.66 -8.54 -11.78
C GLN A 3 10.83 -7.76 -11.20
N ASN A 4 10.91 -7.70 -9.88
CA ASN A 4 12.03 -7.11 -9.18
C ASN A 4 12.48 -8.07 -8.07
N GLU A 5 13.61 -8.73 -8.30
CA GLU A 5 14.13 -9.78 -7.41
C GLU A 5 14.49 -9.25 -6.03
N ARG A 6 15.17 -8.09 -5.98
CA ARG A 6 15.57 -7.44 -4.73
C ARG A 6 14.38 -7.19 -3.82
N TRP A 7 13.34 -6.53 -4.33
CA TRP A 7 12.15 -6.20 -3.54
C TRP A 7 11.34 -7.46 -3.19
N TYR A 8 11.30 -8.43 -4.10
CA TYR A 8 10.63 -9.71 -3.82
C TYR A 8 11.32 -10.48 -2.69
N MET A 9 12.65 -10.49 -2.62
CA MET A 9 13.38 -11.13 -1.53
C MET A 9 13.16 -10.44 -0.18
N GLN A 10 13.13 -9.10 -0.16
CA GLN A 10 12.78 -8.34 1.05
C GLN A 10 11.35 -8.62 1.50
N TYR A 11 10.40 -8.64 0.57
CA TYR A 11 9.02 -9.03 0.82
C TYR A 11 8.90 -10.42 1.46
N LEU A 12 9.61 -11.42 0.93
CA LEU A 12 9.60 -12.77 1.48
C LEU A 12 10.15 -12.83 2.91
N ALA A 13 11.22 -12.07 3.19
CA ALA A 13 11.79 -11.97 4.54
C ALA A 13 10.78 -11.36 5.54
N HIS A 14 10.13 -10.25 5.18
CA HIS A 14 9.09 -9.64 6.01
C HIS A 14 7.87 -10.54 6.17
N SER A 15 7.45 -11.24 5.11
CA SER A 15 6.33 -12.18 5.18
C SER A 15 6.61 -13.33 6.15
N LYS A 16 7.84 -13.83 6.18
CA LYS A 16 8.27 -14.86 7.15
C LYS A 16 8.24 -14.33 8.59
N ASP A 17 8.71 -13.12 8.83
CA ASP A 17 8.63 -12.48 10.16
C ASP A 17 7.18 -12.33 10.64
N PHE A 18 6.32 -11.77 9.79
CA PHE A 18 4.91 -11.54 10.11
C PHE A 18 4.19 -12.86 10.45
N ARG A 19 4.43 -13.93 9.70
CA ARG A 19 3.86 -15.26 9.99
C ARG A 19 4.32 -15.81 11.33
N LYS A 20 5.61 -15.65 11.67
CA LYS A 20 6.17 -16.13 12.94
C LYS A 20 5.63 -15.34 14.14
N ARG A 21 5.49 -14.02 13.99
CA ARG A 21 5.10 -13.11 15.08
C ARG A 21 3.60 -13.08 15.35
N LEU A 22 2.78 -13.22 14.30
CA LEU A 22 1.33 -12.99 14.39
C LEU A 22 0.49 -14.26 14.25
N GLU A 23 1.08 -15.37 13.80
CA GLU A 23 0.41 -16.68 13.66
C GLU A 23 -0.93 -16.61 12.87
N MET A 24 -1.02 -15.68 11.93
CA MET A 24 -2.23 -15.44 11.12
C MET A 24 -1.89 -15.13 9.67
N ASN A 25 -2.91 -15.07 8.81
CA ASN A 25 -2.72 -14.53 7.47
C ASN A 25 -2.59 -13.00 7.53
N THR A 26 -1.41 -12.52 7.15
CA THR A 26 -1.02 -11.11 7.24
C THR A 26 -0.98 -10.42 5.90
N GLU A 27 -1.20 -11.16 4.82
CA GLU A 27 -1.11 -10.67 3.44
C GLU A 27 -2.52 -10.43 2.87
N LYS A 28 -2.70 -9.31 2.17
CA LYS A 28 -3.89 -9.04 1.35
C LYS A 28 -3.47 -8.70 -0.09
N ARG A 29 -4.34 -9.03 -1.04
CA ARG A 29 -4.28 -8.51 -2.41
C ARG A 29 -5.08 -7.23 -2.46
N LEU A 30 -4.41 -6.11 -2.72
CA LEU A 30 -5.02 -4.77 -2.68
C LEU A 30 -4.65 -3.98 -3.93
N TYR A 31 -5.53 -3.04 -4.26
CA TYR A 31 -5.41 -2.13 -5.40
C TYR A 31 -4.76 -0.81 -4.99
N HIS A 32 -4.03 -0.21 -5.93
CA HIS A 32 -3.49 1.15 -5.81
C HIS A 32 -3.63 1.85 -7.16
N GLY A 33 -4.54 2.82 -7.27
CA GLY A 33 -4.68 3.66 -8.45
C GLY A 33 -3.78 4.88 -8.35
N CYS A 34 -3.10 5.22 -9.44
CA CYS A 34 -2.20 6.37 -9.50
C CYS A 34 -2.09 6.91 -10.94
N PRO A 35 -1.55 8.14 -11.14
CA PRO A 35 -1.17 8.61 -12.47
C PRO A 35 0.02 7.81 -13.04
N GLU A 36 0.17 7.82 -14.36
CA GLU A 36 1.23 7.10 -15.08
C GLU A 36 2.64 7.47 -14.60
N GLN A 37 2.90 8.74 -14.30
CA GLN A 37 4.21 9.18 -13.80
C GLN A 37 4.56 8.53 -12.46
N ALA A 38 3.58 8.41 -11.56
CA ALA A 38 3.76 7.72 -10.28
C ALA A 38 3.90 6.21 -10.48
N ALA A 39 3.18 5.62 -11.46
CA ALA A 39 3.31 4.21 -11.79
C ALA A 39 4.72 3.86 -12.25
N ASN A 40 5.32 4.69 -13.11
CA ASN A 40 6.70 4.51 -13.57
C ASN A 40 7.71 4.54 -12.42
N ALA A 41 7.54 5.47 -11.47
CA ALA A 41 8.37 5.53 -10.27
C ALA A 41 8.19 4.28 -9.39
N ILE A 42 6.96 3.81 -9.17
CA ILE A 42 6.68 2.60 -8.38
C ILE A 42 7.29 1.35 -9.03
N ILE A 43 7.26 1.26 -10.37
CA ILE A 43 7.85 0.13 -11.11
C ILE A 43 9.37 0.09 -10.95
N ALA A 44 10.02 1.26 -10.96
CA ALA A 44 11.47 1.36 -10.79
C ALA A 44 11.91 1.13 -9.34
N ASP A 45 11.27 1.82 -8.40
CA ASP A 45 11.78 2.02 -7.04
C ASP A 45 10.88 1.44 -5.93
N CYS A 46 9.83 0.69 -6.28
CA CYS A 46 8.78 0.24 -5.35
C CYS A 46 7.93 1.41 -4.80
N PHE A 47 6.98 1.09 -3.92
CA PHE A 47 6.23 2.11 -3.19
C PHE A 47 7.16 2.85 -2.23
N ASN A 48 7.07 4.17 -2.22
CA ASN A 48 7.90 4.99 -1.35
C ASN A 48 7.02 5.95 -0.53
N ARG A 49 7.08 5.80 0.80
CA ARG A 49 6.31 6.63 1.73
C ARG A 49 6.67 8.11 1.70
N SER A 50 7.79 8.51 1.12
CA SER A 50 8.14 9.93 0.97
C SER A 50 7.15 10.68 0.09
N TYR A 51 6.39 9.97 -0.73
CA TYR A 51 5.28 10.50 -1.53
C TYR A 51 3.92 10.43 -0.81
N ALA A 52 3.88 10.05 0.47
CA ALA A 52 2.65 10.01 1.24
C ALA A 52 2.02 11.41 1.36
N GLY A 53 0.69 11.45 1.39
CA GLY A 53 -0.08 12.68 1.58
C GLY A 53 -0.49 13.41 0.29
N VAL A 54 -0.02 12.98 -0.88
CA VAL A 54 -0.46 13.53 -2.18
C VAL A 54 -1.99 13.46 -2.35
N ASN A 55 -2.60 12.39 -1.86
CA ASN A 55 -4.05 12.14 -1.94
C ASN A 55 -4.74 12.24 -0.57
N GLY A 56 -4.12 12.91 0.40
CA GLY A 56 -4.60 13.01 1.77
C GLY A 56 -4.00 11.99 2.73
N THR A 57 -4.25 12.21 4.02
CA THR A 57 -3.64 11.43 5.12
C THR A 57 -4.67 10.94 6.14
N VAL A 58 -5.96 10.90 5.81
CA VAL A 58 -7.07 10.68 6.77
C VAL A 58 -6.85 9.51 7.74
N TYR A 59 -6.26 8.41 7.27
CA TYR A 59 -6.01 7.20 8.08
C TYR A 59 -4.53 6.97 8.40
N GLY A 60 -3.65 7.93 8.12
CA GLY A 60 -2.22 7.86 8.38
C GLY A 60 -1.39 8.50 7.27
N VAL A 61 -0.13 8.83 7.58
CA VAL A 61 0.87 9.32 6.62
C VAL A 61 1.71 8.14 6.13
N GLY A 62 1.18 7.42 5.15
CA GLY A 62 1.80 6.22 4.58
C GLY A 62 1.29 5.92 3.18
N VAL A 63 1.50 4.69 2.72
CA VAL A 63 1.07 4.23 1.40
C VAL A 63 -0.32 3.64 1.50
N TYR A 64 -1.26 4.18 0.71
CA TYR A 64 -2.66 3.79 0.73
C TYR A 64 -2.94 2.69 -0.28
N PHE A 65 -3.66 1.66 0.15
CA PHE A 65 -4.16 0.58 -0.67
C PHE A 65 -5.64 0.38 -0.41
N SER A 66 -6.36 -0.22 -1.37
CA SER A 66 -7.76 -0.56 -1.17
C SER A 66 -8.12 -1.98 -1.58
N SER A 67 -9.04 -2.62 -0.86
CA SER A 67 -9.65 -3.87 -1.31
C SER A 67 -10.71 -3.68 -2.40
N ASP A 68 -11.11 -2.44 -2.68
CA ASP A 68 -12.05 -2.07 -3.73
C ASP A 68 -11.33 -1.40 -4.91
N ALA A 69 -11.44 -2.04 -6.08
CA ALA A 69 -10.87 -1.53 -7.32
C ALA A 69 -11.58 -0.24 -7.78
N THR A 70 -12.89 -0.12 -7.54
CA THR A 70 -13.67 1.08 -7.90
C THR A 70 -13.21 2.29 -7.10
N TYR A 71 -12.96 2.09 -5.80
CA TYR A 71 -12.38 3.13 -4.95
C TYR A 71 -10.99 3.55 -5.47
N SER A 72 -10.14 2.57 -5.78
CA SER A 72 -8.81 2.84 -6.34
C SER A 72 -8.87 3.52 -7.71
N HIS A 73 -9.87 3.23 -8.53
CA HIS A 73 -10.06 3.84 -9.84
C HIS A 73 -10.17 5.37 -9.75
N GLY A 74 -10.81 5.89 -8.69
CA GLY A 74 -10.92 7.33 -8.44
C GLY A 74 -9.58 8.06 -8.28
N TYR A 75 -8.50 7.35 -7.95
CA TYR A 75 -7.15 7.91 -7.83
C TYR A 75 -6.29 7.76 -9.09
N THR A 76 -6.82 7.10 -10.12
CA THR A 76 -6.18 7.03 -11.43
C THR A 76 -6.39 8.34 -12.19
N LYS A 77 -5.43 8.68 -13.06
CA LYS A 77 -5.59 9.79 -14.02
C LYS A 77 -5.34 9.26 -15.43
N PRO A 78 -6.19 9.60 -16.42
CA PRO A 78 -5.96 9.21 -17.81
C PRO A 78 -4.70 9.91 -18.34
N ASN A 79 -3.84 9.19 -19.06
CA ASN A 79 -2.74 9.76 -19.82
C ASN A 79 -3.27 10.43 -21.13
N ALA A 80 -2.37 10.92 -21.98
CA ALA A 80 -2.74 11.56 -23.25
C ALA A 80 -3.54 10.65 -24.20
N SER A 81 -3.36 9.33 -24.08
CA SER A 81 -4.08 8.30 -24.83
C SER A 81 -5.38 7.86 -24.15
N GLY A 82 -5.73 8.42 -22.99
CA GLY A 82 -6.91 8.05 -22.21
C GLY A 82 -6.72 6.83 -21.30
N GLU A 83 -5.51 6.26 -21.23
CA GLU A 83 -5.21 5.05 -20.45
C GLU A 83 -4.99 5.38 -18.97
N ARG A 84 -5.34 4.46 -18.08
CA ARG A 84 -5.26 4.63 -16.62
C ARG A 84 -4.43 3.51 -16.00
N CYS A 85 -3.65 3.85 -14.98
CA CYS A 85 -2.77 2.91 -14.30
C CYS A 85 -3.32 2.50 -12.92
N MET A 86 -3.34 1.20 -12.65
CA MET A 86 -3.67 0.64 -11.35
C MET A 86 -2.81 -0.60 -11.06
N PHE A 87 -2.28 -0.70 -9.85
CA PHE A 87 -1.57 -1.88 -9.38
C PHE A 87 -2.49 -2.82 -8.62
N LEU A 88 -2.30 -4.13 -8.79
CA LEU A 88 -2.71 -5.16 -7.86
C LEU A 88 -1.47 -5.67 -7.12
N SER A 89 -1.40 -5.42 -5.82
CA SER A 89 -0.22 -5.67 -4.99
C SER A 89 -0.51 -6.70 -3.91
N ARG A 90 0.50 -7.50 -3.56
CA ARG A 90 0.51 -8.31 -2.33
C ARG A 90 1.05 -7.43 -1.21
N VAL A 91 0.22 -7.13 -0.21
CA VAL A 91 0.53 -6.18 0.86
C VAL A 91 0.50 -6.90 2.20
N LEU A 92 1.58 -6.80 2.97
CA LEU A 92 1.64 -7.29 4.35
C LEU A 92 0.96 -6.28 5.27
N VAL A 93 -0.33 -6.47 5.53
CA VAL A 93 -1.12 -5.58 6.40
C VAL A 93 -0.95 -5.90 7.89
N GLY A 94 -0.62 -7.15 8.23
CA GLY A 94 -0.42 -7.58 9.62
C GLY A 94 -1.63 -7.29 10.51
N LYS A 95 -1.37 -6.92 11.77
CA LYS A 95 -2.41 -6.52 12.72
C LYS A 95 -2.81 -5.06 12.46
N THR A 96 -4.08 -4.82 12.20
CA THR A 96 -4.58 -3.50 11.80
C THR A 96 -5.32 -2.78 12.94
N THR A 97 -5.30 -1.46 12.94
CA THR A 97 -6.14 -0.61 13.80
C THR A 97 -6.73 0.56 13.04
N LYS A 98 -7.71 1.25 13.61
CA LYS A 98 -8.29 2.45 13.01
C LYS A 98 -7.23 3.55 12.89
N GLY A 99 -7.09 4.10 11.67
CA GLY A 99 -6.15 5.17 11.38
C GLY A 99 -6.64 6.56 11.76
N ASN A 100 -5.70 7.50 11.90
CA ASN A 100 -5.99 8.92 11.93
C ASN A 100 -4.90 9.75 11.24
N SER A 101 -5.19 11.02 10.95
CA SER A 101 -4.34 11.89 10.14
C SER A 101 -3.00 12.29 10.72
N THR A 102 -2.79 12.08 12.03
CA THR A 102 -1.54 12.42 12.71
C THR A 102 -0.54 11.26 12.76
N MET A 103 -0.98 10.04 12.43
CA MET A 103 -0.14 8.84 12.51
C MET A 103 0.91 8.82 11.39
N ARG A 104 2.16 9.14 11.72
CA ARG A 104 3.31 9.14 10.78
C ARG A 104 4.07 7.81 10.73
N THR A 105 3.81 6.93 11.67
CA THR A 105 4.42 5.60 11.80
C THR A 105 3.34 4.61 12.23
N ARG A 106 3.67 3.32 12.16
CA ARG A 106 2.76 2.27 12.66
C ARG A 106 2.40 2.54 14.13
N PRO A 107 1.12 2.37 14.53
CA PRO A 107 0.71 2.47 15.93
C PRO A 107 1.33 1.37 16.80
N LEU A 108 1.44 1.61 18.11
CA LEU A 108 1.99 0.63 19.04
C LEU A 108 1.14 -0.66 19.03
N GLY A 109 1.79 -1.80 18.78
CA GLY A 109 1.13 -3.10 18.74
C GLY A 109 0.35 -3.40 17.46
N PHE A 110 0.47 -2.55 16.43
CA PHE A 110 -0.14 -2.72 15.12
C PHE A 110 0.90 -2.55 14.01
N ASP A 111 0.60 -3.08 12.83
CA ASP A 111 1.50 -3.07 11.67
C ASP A 111 1.02 -2.10 10.57
N SER A 112 -0.30 -1.89 10.48
CA SER A 112 -0.91 -0.95 9.55
C SER A 112 -2.17 -0.32 10.14
N THR A 113 -2.70 0.69 9.46
CA THR A 113 -3.99 1.30 9.80
C THR A 113 -5.03 1.08 8.72
N THR A 114 -6.30 1.25 9.08
CA THR A 114 -7.44 1.03 8.18
C THR A 114 -8.57 2.00 8.50
N ASP A 115 -9.51 2.14 7.55
CA ASP A 115 -10.83 2.73 7.77
C ASP A 115 -11.85 1.72 8.31
N GLU A 116 -11.41 0.50 8.63
CA GLU A 116 -12.21 -0.66 9.07
C GLU A 116 -13.15 -1.19 7.96
N LYS A 117 -12.96 -0.76 6.72
CA LYS A 117 -13.73 -1.19 5.55
C LYS A 117 -12.80 -1.67 4.45
N HIS A 118 -12.35 -0.76 3.59
CA HIS A 118 -11.70 -1.07 2.34
C HIS A 118 -10.37 -0.35 2.14
N ILE A 119 -9.90 0.46 3.09
CA ILE A 119 -8.63 1.19 3.02
C ILE A 119 -7.64 0.57 3.99
N PHE A 120 -6.38 0.42 3.53
CA PHE A 120 -5.26 -0.01 4.34
C PHE A 120 -4.09 0.95 4.11
N VAL A 121 -3.41 1.37 5.17
CA VAL A 121 -2.25 2.27 5.10
C VAL A 121 -1.05 1.60 5.73
N THR A 122 0.01 1.41 4.94
CA THR A 122 1.28 0.85 5.42
C THR A 122 2.32 1.94 5.65
N TYR A 123 3.28 1.68 6.55
CA TYR A 123 4.31 2.63 6.98
C TYR A 123 5.73 2.20 6.63
N HIS A 124 5.85 1.19 5.76
CA HIS A 124 7.09 0.58 5.31
C HIS A 124 7.19 0.74 3.80
N ASP A 125 8.41 0.87 3.31
CA ASP A 125 8.75 0.84 1.88
C ASP A 125 8.95 -0.62 1.41
#